data_AF-A0A1J3EQ31-F1
#
_entry.id   AF-A0A1J3EQ31-F1
#
_cell.length_a   1.000
_cell.length_b   1.000
_cell.length_c   1.000
_cell.angle_alpha   90.00
_cell.angle_beta   90.00
_cell.angle_gamma   90.00
#
_symmetry.space_group_name_H-M   'P 1'
#
loop_
_entity.id
_entity.type
_entity.pdbx_description
1 polymer ?
#
loop_
_entity_poly.entity_id
_entity_poly.type
_entity_poly.pdbx_seq_one_letter_code
_entity_poly.pdbx_strand_id
1 'polypeptide(L)'
;IGIGVILEPCSERLVVVRQILASNWSEIYYKNYDLSGYRLVSPVLGLLAYNALNDVVFGNNVSSSYQISLLLDGAKDPSTVYFGNVYGPSTVERTFLNKPMCVTFGLDGKVTFAGEVKPFVCPVKTNGHFGLVVTDDQRPEDGGETEMKKEKIGRWRSVVGGLVGSVTVGVVLLAFVVATAIVTAKKRRRRAKREEMERKAYEEEALRVVTMVGHSRAYVASATRTLPGFME
;
A
#
# COMPACT_ATOMS: atom_id res chain seq x y z
N ILE A 1 53.87 -38.65 -32.30
CA ILE A 1 52.56 -37.96 -32.29
C ILE A 1 51.53 -39.08 -32.26
N GLY A 2 50.64 -39.30 -31.29
CA GLY A 2 50.07 -38.52 -30.19
C GLY A 2 48.63 -39.03 -30.00
N ILE A 3 48.05 -38.97 -28.81
CA ILE A 3 46.61 -38.73 -28.62
C ILE A 3 46.53 -37.89 -27.35
N GLY A 4 46.32 -36.57 -27.51
CA GLY A 4 45.99 -35.69 -26.40
C GLY A 4 44.50 -35.83 -26.11
N VAL A 5 44.14 -36.05 -24.85
CA VAL A 5 42.73 -36.05 -24.43
C VAL A 5 42.25 -34.60 -24.46
N ILE A 6 41.25 -34.31 -25.29
CA ILE A 6 40.61 -32.99 -25.31
C ILE A 6 39.59 -32.99 -24.17
N LEU A 7 39.89 -32.26 -23.09
CA LEU A 7 38.93 -31.99 -22.04
C LEU A 7 38.06 -30.82 -22.50
N GLU A 8 36.79 -31.11 -22.79
CA GLU A 8 35.79 -30.08 -23.07
C GLU A 8 35.13 -29.67 -21.75
N PRO A 9 35.34 -28.43 -21.26
CA PRO A 9 34.75 -28.00 -20.01
C PRO A 9 33.23 -27.81 -20.19
N CYS A 10 32.43 -28.55 -19.42
CA CYS A 10 31.00 -28.31 -19.26
C CYS A 10 30.78 -26.99 -18.51
N SER A 11 30.88 -25.86 -19.21
CA SER A 11 30.59 -24.53 -18.66
C SER A 11 29.29 -24.00 -19.23
N GLU A 12 28.27 -23.82 -18.38
CA GLU A 12 27.15 -22.94 -18.70
C GLU A 12 27.63 -21.49 -18.66
N ARG A 13 27.40 -20.74 -19.74
CA ARG A 13 27.83 -19.35 -19.86
C ARG A 13 26.61 -18.46 -20.01
N LEU A 14 26.60 -17.38 -19.24
CA LEU A 14 25.57 -16.35 -19.29
C LEU A 14 26.13 -15.10 -19.96
N VAL A 15 25.44 -14.60 -20.98
CA VAL A 15 25.74 -13.29 -21.58
C VAL A 15 24.74 -12.29 -21.06
N VAL A 16 25.24 -11.28 -20.34
CA VAL A 16 24.43 -10.14 -19.88
C VAL A 16 24.74 -8.94 -20.76
N VAL A 17 23.71 -8.37 -21.38
CA VAL A 17 23.83 -7.22 -22.28
C VAL A 17 23.23 -6.00 -21.61
N ARG A 18 24.03 -4.95 -21.51
CA ARG A 18 23.57 -3.61 -21.09
C ARG A 18 23.34 -2.75 -22.33
N GLN A 19 22.11 -2.27 -22.49
CA GLN A 19 21.73 -1.36 -23.57
C GLN A 19 21.46 0.03 -23.02
N ILE A 20 21.91 1.06 -23.74
CA ILE A 20 21.53 2.46 -23.47
C ILE A 20 20.85 2.95 -24.74
N LEU A 21 19.52 3.05 -24.71
CA LEU A 21 18.76 3.62 -25.81
C LEU A 21 18.72 5.13 -25.58
N ALA A 22 19.52 5.89 -26.34
CA ALA A 22 19.52 7.35 -26.28
C ALA A 22 18.13 7.94 -26.61
N SER A 23 17.97 9.25 -26.41
CA SER A 23 16.67 9.94 -26.54
C SER A 23 15.92 9.63 -27.85
N ASN A 24 16.60 9.64 -29.00
CA ASN A 24 15.99 9.33 -30.31
C ASN A 24 15.40 7.91 -30.39
N TRP A 25 16.04 6.93 -29.75
CA TRP A 25 15.57 5.55 -29.73
C TRP A 25 14.53 5.31 -28.63
N SER A 26 14.55 6.14 -27.59
CA SER A 26 13.56 6.09 -26.51
C SER A 26 12.18 6.50 -27.01
N GLU A 27 12.06 7.29 -28.08
CA GLU A 27 10.79 7.69 -28.73
C GLU A 27 9.91 6.49 -29.10
N ILE A 28 10.52 5.37 -29.45
CA ILE A 28 9.82 4.11 -29.75
C ILE A 28 8.96 3.68 -28.54
N TYR A 29 9.45 3.89 -27.32
CA TYR A 29 8.70 3.55 -26.11
C TYR A 29 7.56 4.54 -25.84
N TYR A 30 7.74 5.82 -26.16
CA TYR A 30 6.65 6.81 -26.05
C TYR A 30 5.50 6.53 -27.02
N LYS A 31 5.82 6.07 -28.24
CA LYS A 31 4.82 5.85 -29.30
C LYS A 31 4.10 4.51 -29.19
N ASN A 32 4.81 3.47 -28.75
CA ASN A 32 4.30 2.10 -28.82
C ASN A 32 3.71 1.58 -27.50
N TYR A 33 3.97 2.25 -26.37
CA TYR A 33 3.43 1.84 -25.08
C TYR A 33 2.49 2.90 -24.51
N ASP A 34 1.36 2.44 -23.99
CA ASP A 34 0.48 3.28 -23.18
C ASP A 34 1.07 3.42 -21.77
N LEU A 35 1.53 4.63 -21.46
CA LEU A 35 2.09 4.97 -20.16
C LEU A 35 1.04 5.48 -19.16
N SER A 36 -0.26 5.35 -19.43
CA SER A 36 -1.34 5.62 -18.46
C SER A 36 -1.31 7.02 -17.85
N GLY A 37 -1.06 8.06 -18.65
CA GLY A 37 -1.00 9.46 -18.19
C GLY A 37 0.34 9.85 -17.57
N TYR A 38 1.38 9.03 -17.76
CA TYR A 38 2.75 9.39 -17.44
C TYR A 38 3.55 9.65 -18.71
N ARG A 39 4.54 10.52 -18.62
CA ARG A 39 5.52 10.77 -19.68
C ARG A 39 6.90 10.28 -19.26
N LEU A 40 7.58 9.58 -20.15
CA LEU A 40 8.98 9.18 -19.93
C LEU A 40 9.86 10.44 -19.94
N VAL A 41 10.88 10.45 -19.09
CA VAL A 41 11.75 11.62 -18.86
C VAL A 41 13.23 11.25 -18.78
N SER A 42 13.56 9.96 -18.92
CA SER A 42 14.93 9.48 -19.07
C SER A 42 15.09 8.72 -20.38
N PRO A 43 16.33 8.57 -20.88
CA PRO A 43 16.67 7.51 -21.81
C PRO A 43 16.30 6.13 -21.23
N VAL A 44 16.04 5.17 -22.12
CA VAL A 44 15.68 3.80 -21.73
C VAL A 44 16.96 2.97 -21.58
N LEU A 45 17.11 2.31 -20.42
CA LEU A 45 18.23 1.42 -20.13
C LEU A 45 17.74 -0.03 -20.22
N GLY A 46 18.39 -0.85 -21.04
CA GLY A 46 18.10 -2.28 -21.17
C GLY A 46 19.09 -3.13 -20.37
N LEU A 47 18.58 -4.14 -19.68
CA LEU A 47 19.34 -5.24 -19.12
C LEU A 47 18.76 -6.51 -19.71
N LEU A 48 19.51 -7.21 -20.55
CA LEU A 48 19.07 -8.44 -21.22
C LEU A 48 20.03 -9.58 -20.88
N ALA A 49 19.54 -10.81 -20.95
CA ALA A 49 20.30 -12.00 -20.63
C ALA A 49 20.06 -13.07 -21.67
N TYR A 50 21.13 -13.74 -22.08
CA TYR A 50 21.11 -14.79 -23.10
C TYR A 50 21.95 -15.97 -22.65
N ASN A 51 21.52 -17.17 -23.03
CA ASN A 51 22.36 -18.35 -22.91
C ASN A 51 23.49 -18.27 -23.95
N ALA A 52 24.75 -18.34 -23.50
CA ALA A 52 25.88 -18.56 -24.40
C ALA A 52 26.03 -20.06 -24.64
N LEU A 53 25.39 -20.54 -25.72
CA LEU A 53 25.63 -21.89 -26.20
C LEU A 53 27.07 -22.01 -26.69
N ASN A 54 27.80 -22.98 -26.14
CA ASN A 54 29.12 -23.38 -26.64
C ASN A 54 28.88 -24.25 -27.88
N ASP A 55 28.58 -23.64 -29.01
CA ASP A 55 28.70 -24.35 -30.28
C ASP A 55 29.18 -23.40 -31.36
N VAL A 56 30.40 -22.91 -31.16
CA VAL A 56 31.26 -22.54 -32.29
C VAL A 56 31.96 -23.83 -32.73
N VAL A 57 31.20 -24.84 -33.15
CA VAL A 57 31.77 -25.86 -34.01
C VAL A 57 32.27 -25.13 -35.23
N PHE A 58 33.57 -25.24 -35.48
CA PHE A 58 34.24 -24.85 -36.71
C PHE A 58 33.55 -25.59 -37.88
N GLY A 59 32.44 -25.05 -38.36
CA GLY A 59 31.55 -25.77 -39.26
C GLY A 59 30.12 -25.25 -39.21
N ASN A 60 29.89 -24.10 -39.86
CA ASN A 60 28.68 -23.73 -40.61
C ASN A 60 27.26 -23.89 -40.00
N ASN A 61 27.07 -24.19 -38.71
CA ASN A 61 25.76 -24.19 -38.06
C ASN A 61 25.78 -23.34 -36.79
N VAL A 62 25.14 -22.18 -36.85
CA VAL A 62 25.05 -21.20 -35.75
C VAL A 62 24.07 -21.72 -34.70
N SER A 63 24.57 -22.12 -33.52
CA SER A 63 23.72 -22.32 -32.36
C SER A 63 23.09 -20.98 -31.93
N SER A 64 21.76 -20.89 -32.02
CA SER A 64 21.02 -19.66 -31.77
C SER A 64 20.98 -19.33 -30.27
N SER A 65 21.60 -18.23 -29.85
CA SER A 65 21.47 -17.73 -28.48
C SER A 65 20.03 -17.28 -28.25
N TYR A 66 19.32 -17.91 -27.31
CA TYR A 66 17.97 -17.49 -26.92
C TYR A 66 17.99 -16.63 -25.66
N GLN A 67 17.05 -15.70 -25.58
CA GLN A 67 16.90 -14.82 -24.42
C GLN A 67 16.39 -15.63 -23.23
N ILE A 68 17.03 -15.47 -22.08
CA ILE A 68 16.62 -16.11 -20.82
C ILE A 68 16.07 -15.06 -19.87
N SER A 69 15.18 -15.43 -18.97
CA SER A 69 14.69 -14.51 -17.93
C SER A 69 15.59 -14.57 -16.69
N LEU A 70 15.97 -13.41 -16.16
CA LEU A 70 16.66 -13.34 -14.87
C LEU A 70 15.63 -13.21 -13.76
N LEU A 71 15.67 -14.09 -12.76
CA LEU A 71 14.89 -13.87 -11.54
C LEU A 71 15.80 -13.24 -10.49
N LEU A 72 15.64 -11.94 -10.28
CA LEU A 72 16.41 -11.14 -9.31
C LEU A 72 15.55 -10.78 -8.08
N ASP A 73 14.29 -11.20 -8.06
CA ASP A 73 13.37 -10.99 -6.94
C ASP A 73 13.80 -11.87 -5.75
N GLY A 74 13.96 -11.27 -4.58
CA GLY A 74 14.41 -11.95 -3.36
C GLY A 74 15.93 -11.98 -3.12
N ALA A 75 16.74 -11.31 -3.95
CA ALA A 75 18.15 -11.08 -3.63
C ALA A 75 18.30 -10.23 -2.34
N LYS A 76 19.32 -10.53 -1.53
CA LYS A 76 19.59 -9.83 -0.25
C LYS A 76 19.74 -8.31 -0.46
N ASP A 77 20.37 -7.93 -1.57
CA ASP A 77 20.43 -6.55 -2.04
C ASP A 77 19.63 -6.44 -3.35
N PRO A 78 18.69 -5.48 -3.47
CA PRO A 78 17.92 -5.32 -4.68
C PRO A 78 18.86 -4.89 -5.83
N SER A 79 18.76 -5.58 -6.97
CA SER A 79 19.40 -5.12 -8.20
C SER A 79 18.78 -3.77 -8.59
N THR A 80 19.61 -2.82 -9.00
CA THR A 80 19.14 -1.46 -9.29
C THR A 80 19.73 -0.87 -10.56
N VAL A 81 18.99 0.05 -11.17
CA VAL A 81 19.43 0.87 -12.30
C VAL A 81 19.41 2.33 -11.87
N TYR A 82 20.55 3.01 -12.01
CA TYR A 82 20.71 4.42 -11.66
C TYR A 82 20.72 5.32 -12.90
N PHE A 83 19.88 6.35 -12.89
CA PHE A 83 19.71 7.30 -13.99
C PHE A 83 20.35 8.66 -13.74
N GLY A 84 21.03 8.90 -12.61
CA GLY A 84 21.47 10.27 -12.26
C GLY A 84 22.39 10.95 -13.27
N ASN A 85 23.27 10.20 -13.95
CA ASN A 85 24.15 10.76 -15.00
C ASN A 85 23.42 11.03 -16.32
N VAL A 86 22.26 10.40 -16.53
CA VAL A 86 21.56 10.35 -17.82
C VAL A 86 20.30 11.22 -17.79
N TYR A 87 19.72 11.40 -16.61
CA TYR A 87 18.54 12.22 -16.37
C TYR A 87 18.85 13.68 -16.12
N GLY A 88 20.09 14.03 -15.75
CA GLY A 88 20.49 15.42 -15.49
C GLY A 88 19.75 16.08 -14.31
N PRO A 89 20.36 17.07 -13.63
CA PRO A 89 19.69 17.82 -12.56
C PRO A 89 18.60 18.79 -13.06
N SER A 90 18.41 18.94 -14.38
CA SER A 90 17.65 20.03 -15.00
C SER A 90 16.38 19.63 -15.75
N THR A 91 16.06 18.34 -15.89
CA THR A 91 14.99 17.92 -16.82
C THR A 91 13.59 17.93 -16.20
N VAL A 92 13.48 17.76 -14.87
CA VAL A 92 12.22 17.95 -14.12
C VAL A 92 12.53 18.41 -12.70
N GLU A 93 11.90 19.51 -12.28
CA GLU A 93 11.98 19.97 -10.89
C GLU A 93 11.30 18.97 -9.96
N ARG A 94 12.08 18.45 -9.00
CA ARG A 94 11.63 17.41 -8.09
C ARG A 94 10.83 18.02 -6.95
N THR A 95 9.52 18.03 -7.10
CA THR A 95 8.58 18.47 -6.05
C THR A 95 7.84 17.28 -5.45
N PHE A 96 7.12 17.51 -4.35
CA PHE A 96 6.24 16.49 -3.76
C PHE A 96 5.16 15.99 -4.73
N LEU A 97 4.76 16.82 -5.71
CA LEU A 97 3.79 16.46 -6.74
C LEU A 97 4.45 15.80 -7.96
N ASN A 98 5.64 16.28 -8.39
CA ASN A 98 6.34 15.75 -9.55
C ASN A 98 7.51 14.82 -9.16
N LYS A 99 7.21 13.81 -8.34
CA LYS A 99 8.20 12.78 -8.00
C LYS A 99 8.27 11.75 -9.15
N PRO A 100 9.45 11.50 -9.75
CA PRO A 100 9.60 10.46 -10.75
C PRO A 100 9.27 9.07 -10.22
N MET A 101 8.74 8.24 -11.10
CA MET A 101 8.49 6.82 -10.89
C MET A 101 9.30 6.00 -11.89
N CYS A 102 9.58 4.76 -11.52
CA CYS A 102 10.24 3.81 -12.39
C CYS A 102 9.20 3.13 -13.27
N VAL A 103 9.54 3.00 -14.54
CA VAL A 103 8.81 2.17 -15.50
C VAL A 103 9.68 1.00 -15.93
N THR A 104 9.10 -0.18 -16.02
CA THR A 104 9.73 -1.40 -16.55
C THR A 104 8.91 -1.90 -17.73
N PHE A 105 9.56 -2.05 -18.87
CA PHE A 105 9.05 -2.72 -20.05
C PHE A 105 9.59 -4.15 -20.03
N GLY A 106 8.72 -5.09 -19.67
CA GLY A 106 9.04 -6.51 -19.61
C GLY A 106 9.24 -7.11 -20.99
N LEU A 107 9.94 -8.25 -21.03
CA LEU A 107 10.12 -9.03 -22.27
C LEU A 107 8.80 -9.58 -22.83
N ASP A 108 7.77 -9.68 -21.98
CA ASP A 108 6.40 -10.05 -22.35
C ASP A 108 5.58 -8.88 -22.91
N GLY A 109 6.20 -7.71 -23.07
CA GLY A 109 5.53 -6.49 -23.54
C GLY A 109 4.68 -5.80 -22.47
N LYS A 110 4.66 -6.29 -21.22
CA LYS A 110 3.94 -5.62 -20.14
C LYS A 110 4.72 -4.43 -19.61
N VAL A 111 3.98 -3.37 -19.29
CA VAL A 111 4.51 -2.17 -18.65
C VAL A 111 4.14 -2.19 -17.17
N THR A 112 5.11 -2.00 -16.30
CA THR A 112 4.88 -1.93 -14.85
C THR A 112 5.53 -0.69 -14.27
N PHE A 113 4.89 -0.13 -13.24
CA PHE A 113 5.35 1.05 -12.55
C PHE A 113 5.74 0.72 -11.12
N ALA A 114 6.82 1.32 -10.65
CA ALA A 114 7.29 1.15 -9.28
C ALA A 114 7.82 2.47 -8.72
N GLY A 115 7.73 2.63 -7.41
CA GLY A 115 8.44 3.70 -6.72
C GLY A 115 9.95 3.50 -6.82
N GLU A 116 10.68 4.60 -6.86
CA GLU A 116 12.14 4.56 -6.80
C GLU A 116 12.62 4.08 -5.43
N VAL A 117 13.75 3.35 -5.41
CA VAL A 117 14.42 2.94 -4.15
C VAL A 117 15.14 4.13 -3.52
N LYS A 118 15.76 4.96 -4.36
CA LYS A 118 16.45 6.22 -4.06
C LYS A 118 16.23 7.17 -5.24
N PRO A 119 16.47 8.49 -5.11
CA PRO A 119 16.31 9.41 -6.23
C PRO A 119 17.03 8.91 -7.49
N PHE A 120 16.28 8.75 -8.59
CA PHE A 120 16.75 8.26 -9.88
C PHE A 120 17.25 6.79 -9.88
N VAL A 121 16.89 6.01 -8.87
CA VAL A 121 17.30 4.59 -8.74
C VAL A 121 16.07 3.69 -8.80
N CYS A 122 16.02 2.87 -9.84
CA CYS A 122 14.93 1.93 -10.07
C CYS A 122 15.27 0.52 -9.61
N PRO A 123 14.33 -0.19 -8.93
CA PRO A 123 14.50 -1.58 -8.61
C PRO A 123 14.39 -2.45 -9.86
N VAL A 124 15.20 -3.49 -9.94
CA VAL A 124 15.22 -4.47 -11.03
C VAL A 124 14.89 -5.83 -10.45
N LYS A 125 13.76 -6.40 -10.89
CA LYS A 125 13.29 -7.74 -10.49
C LYS A 125 13.59 -8.82 -11.52
N THR A 126 13.67 -8.41 -12.78
CA THR A 126 13.94 -9.27 -13.93
C THR A 126 14.69 -8.49 -15.00
N ASN A 127 15.11 -9.14 -16.07
CA ASN A 127 15.66 -8.48 -17.25
C ASN A 127 14.54 -7.84 -18.10
N GLY A 128 14.89 -6.79 -18.83
CA GLY A 128 13.95 -5.95 -19.58
C GLY A 128 14.52 -4.55 -19.80
N HIS A 129 13.64 -3.60 -20.10
CA HIS A 129 14.01 -2.20 -20.29
C HIS A 129 13.41 -1.33 -19.20
N PHE A 130 14.15 -0.31 -18.79
CA PHE A 130 13.87 0.51 -17.62
C PHE A 130 13.95 1.98 -17.97
N GLY A 131 13.11 2.78 -17.34
CA GLY A 131 13.14 4.23 -17.47
C GLY A 131 12.53 4.95 -16.27
N LEU A 132 12.59 6.27 -16.30
CA LEU A 132 11.90 7.16 -15.38
C LEU A 132 10.75 7.86 -16.07
N VAL A 133 9.61 7.92 -15.40
CA VAL A 133 8.42 8.64 -15.84
C VAL A 133 7.99 9.66 -14.79
N VAL A 134 7.28 10.69 -15.22
CA VAL A 134 6.57 11.65 -14.35
C VAL A 134 5.13 11.77 -14.82
N THR A 135 4.25 12.30 -13.98
CA THR A 135 2.89 12.61 -14.41
C THR A 135 2.91 13.56 -15.59
N ASP A 136 2.12 13.26 -16.61
CA ASP A 136 1.89 14.16 -17.71
C ASP A 136 0.84 15.17 -17.29
N ASP A 137 1.28 16.24 -16.62
CA ASP A 137 0.44 17.38 -16.30
C ASP A 137 0.10 18.08 -17.63
N GLN A 138 -0.98 17.65 -18.29
CA GLN A 138 -1.64 18.44 -19.33
C GLN A 138 -2.26 19.69 -18.70
N ARG A 139 -1.44 20.61 -18.21
CA ARG A 139 -1.87 21.99 -18.00
C ARG A 139 -1.89 22.59 -19.41
N PRO A 140 -3.05 23.06 -19.91
CA PRO A 140 -3.01 23.94 -21.05
C PRO A 140 -2.09 25.10 -20.65
N GLU A 141 -1.11 25.42 -21.51
CA GLU A 141 -0.33 26.64 -21.38
C GLU A 141 -1.32 27.81 -21.40
N ASP A 142 -1.68 28.28 -20.22
CA ASP A 142 -2.55 29.44 -20.02
C ASP A 142 -1.71 30.70 -20.25
N GLY A 143 -1.43 30.94 -21.53
CA GLY A 143 -1.01 32.21 -22.07
C GLY A 143 -2.22 32.93 -22.66
N GLY A 144 -2.87 33.75 -21.84
CA GLY A 144 -3.63 34.89 -22.33
C GLY A 144 -5.14 34.70 -22.50
N GLU A 145 -5.86 35.18 -21.50
CA GLU A 145 -7.05 36.05 -21.59
C GLU A 145 -8.26 35.61 -22.45
N THR A 146 -9.40 35.59 -21.76
CA THR A 146 -10.80 35.77 -22.21
C THR A 146 -11.65 34.54 -22.54
N GLU A 147 -12.61 34.34 -21.61
CA GLU A 147 -14.05 34.20 -21.87
C GLU A 147 -14.61 32.84 -22.31
N MET A 148 -15.40 32.30 -21.38
CA MET A 148 -16.59 31.45 -21.58
C MET A 148 -16.42 30.02 -22.11
N LYS A 149 -16.30 29.08 -21.16
CA LYS A 149 -17.22 27.93 -21.10
C LYS A 149 -17.27 27.29 -19.71
N LYS A 150 -17.89 28.02 -18.79
CA LYS A 150 -18.45 27.47 -17.56
C LYS A 150 -19.76 26.77 -17.91
N GLU A 151 -19.72 25.56 -18.46
CA GLU A 151 -20.90 24.70 -18.45
C GLU A 151 -20.53 23.21 -18.54
N LYS A 152 -21.18 22.41 -17.71
CA LYS A 152 -21.01 20.96 -17.47
C LYS A 152 -19.96 20.51 -16.46
N ILE A 153 -19.76 21.30 -15.39
CA ILE A 153 -19.48 20.73 -14.06
C ILE A 153 -20.81 20.73 -13.29
N GLY A 154 -21.45 19.57 -13.22
CA GLY A 154 -22.69 19.41 -12.47
C GLY A 154 -23.59 18.35 -13.09
N ARG A 155 -23.27 17.08 -12.81
CA ARG A 155 -24.20 15.92 -12.71
C ARG A 155 -23.51 14.62 -13.13
N TRP A 156 -22.54 14.19 -12.33
CA TRP A 156 -22.37 12.77 -12.02
C TRP A 156 -21.59 12.59 -10.71
N ARG A 157 -22.19 13.11 -9.63
CA ARG A 157 -21.81 12.78 -8.26
C ARG A 157 -23.07 12.28 -7.59
N SER A 158 -23.39 11.02 -7.83
CA SER A 158 -24.22 10.19 -6.98
C SER A 158 -24.21 8.78 -7.53
N VAL A 159 -24.09 7.84 -6.60
CA VAL A 159 -24.26 6.40 -6.72
C VAL A 159 -23.00 5.57 -7.06
N VAL A 160 -22.20 5.39 -6.00
CA VAL A 160 -21.56 4.12 -5.54
C VAL A 160 -20.41 3.51 -6.37
N GLY A 161 -19.27 3.38 -5.68
CA GLY A 161 -18.29 2.28 -5.83
C GLY A 161 -16.99 2.66 -6.54
N GLY A 162 -15.79 2.54 -5.99
CA GLY A 162 -15.36 1.90 -4.75
C GLY A 162 -13.88 2.20 -4.44
N LEU A 163 -13.55 2.03 -3.16
CA LEU A 163 -12.24 1.90 -2.50
C LEU A 163 -10.97 2.17 -3.34
N VAL A 164 -10.26 3.27 -3.04
CA VAL A 164 -8.84 3.23 -2.61
C VAL A 164 -8.57 4.43 -1.67
N GLY A 165 -8.95 4.26 -0.41
CA GLY A 165 -8.61 5.16 0.71
C GLY A 165 -8.63 4.36 2.01
N SER A 166 -8.14 3.12 1.95
CA SER A 166 -8.52 2.04 2.87
C SER A 166 -7.61 1.90 4.09
N VAL A 167 -7.02 2.99 4.59
CA VAL A 167 -6.27 2.96 5.86
C VAL A 167 -6.75 4.04 6.82
N THR A 168 -7.14 5.22 6.36
CA THR A 168 -7.62 6.29 7.27
C THR A 168 -9.08 6.13 7.66
N VAL A 169 -9.95 5.72 6.73
CA VAL A 169 -11.40 5.55 7.02
C VAL A 169 -11.65 4.33 7.92
N GLY A 170 -10.87 3.25 7.75
CA GLY A 170 -10.98 2.05 8.59
C GLY A 170 -10.65 2.33 10.06
N VAL A 171 -9.63 3.14 10.33
CA VAL A 171 -9.25 3.54 11.70
C VAL A 171 -10.33 4.41 12.33
N VAL A 172 -10.92 5.34 11.58
CA VAL A 172 -12.00 6.21 12.10
C VAL A 172 -13.26 5.39 12.39
N LEU A 173 -13.66 4.47 11.51
CA LEU A 173 -14.81 3.59 11.74
C LEU A 173 -14.58 2.64 12.92
N LEU A 174 -13.39 2.03 13.03
CA LEU A 174 -13.03 1.19 14.18
C LEU A 174 -13.06 1.98 15.49
N ALA A 175 -12.53 3.21 15.51
CA ALA A 175 -12.58 4.07 16.69
C ALA A 175 -14.04 4.37 17.10
N PHE A 176 -14.93 4.62 16.15
CA PHE A 176 -16.34 4.89 16.42
C PHE A 176 -17.08 3.65 16.96
N VAL A 177 -16.81 2.47 16.40
CA VAL A 177 -17.37 1.20 16.89
C VAL A 177 -16.90 0.90 18.32
N VAL A 178 -15.61 1.09 18.61
CA VAL A 178 -15.08 0.89 19.96
C VAL A 178 -15.68 1.88 20.96
N ALA A 179 -15.82 3.15 20.59
CA ALA A 179 -16.42 4.17 21.45
C ALA A 179 -17.88 3.85 21.80
N THR A 180 -18.68 3.43 20.82
CA THR A 180 -20.10 3.07 21.04
C THR A 180 -20.23 1.81 21.91
N ALA A 181 -19.36 0.81 21.74
CA ALA A 181 -19.32 -0.38 22.60
C ALA A 181 -18.99 -0.03 24.06
N ILE A 182 -18.02 0.87 24.30
CA ILE A 182 -17.65 1.30 25.65
C ILE A 182 -18.81 2.06 26.32
N VAL A 183 -19.46 2.98 25.60
CA VAL A 183 -20.58 3.76 26.13
C VAL A 183 -21.78 2.87 26.46
N THR A 184 -22.13 1.94 25.58
CA THR A 184 -23.24 1.00 25.80
C THR A 184 -22.95 0.04 26.95
N ALA A 185 -21.71 -0.48 27.05
CA ALA A 185 -21.29 -1.30 28.19
C ALA A 185 -21.35 -0.53 29.52
N LYS A 186 -20.88 0.73 29.54
CA LYS A 186 -20.95 1.59 30.74
C LYS A 186 -22.40 1.91 31.12
N LYS A 187 -23.28 2.16 30.15
CA LYS A 187 -24.71 2.38 30.37
C LYS A 187 -25.40 1.14 30.89
N ARG A 188 -25.10 -0.05 30.35
CA ARG A 188 -25.62 -1.34 30.84
C ARG A 188 -25.16 -1.63 32.28
N ARG A 189 -23.87 -1.45 32.57
CA ARG A 189 -23.34 -1.60 33.95
C ARG A 189 -24.02 -0.65 34.94
N ARG A 190 -24.31 0.59 34.53
CA ARG A 190 -25.05 1.55 35.38
C ARG A 190 -26.51 1.15 35.59
N ARG A 191 -27.16 0.55 34.59
CA ARG A 191 -28.54 0.02 34.72
C ARG A 191 -28.58 -1.19 35.64
N ALA A 192 -27.69 -2.16 35.45
CA ALA A 192 -27.57 -3.32 36.34
C ALA A 192 -27.33 -2.92 37.80
N LYS A 193 -26.46 -1.92 38.05
CA LYS A 193 -26.26 -1.38 39.39
C LYS A 193 -27.50 -0.68 39.98
N ARG A 194 -28.36 -0.07 39.14
CA ARG A 194 -29.63 0.53 39.62
C ARG A 194 -30.63 -0.55 39.98
N GLU A 195 -30.74 -1.60 39.16
CA GLU A 195 -31.62 -2.74 39.43
C GLU A 195 -31.21 -3.49 40.72
N GLU A 196 -29.92 -3.64 40.98
CA GLU A 196 -29.43 -4.19 42.26
C GLU A 196 -29.77 -3.30 43.47
N MET A 197 -29.71 -1.96 43.31
CA MET A 197 -30.09 -1.03 44.38
C MET A 197 -31.60 -1.02 44.62
N GLU A 198 -32.42 -1.14 43.56
CA GLU A 198 -33.89 -1.26 43.68
C GLU A 198 -34.27 -2.56 44.39
N ARG A 199 -33.64 -3.69 44.06
CA ARG A 199 -33.90 -4.98 44.74
C ARG A 199 -33.56 -4.93 46.24
N LYS A 200 -32.45 -4.28 46.60
CA LYS A 200 -32.07 -4.09 48.02
C LYS A 200 -33.03 -3.19 48.78
N ALA A 201 -33.59 -2.17 48.13
CA ALA A 201 -34.61 -1.32 48.75
C ALA A 201 -35.91 -2.10 49.04
N TYR A 202 -36.34 -2.97 48.12
CA TYR A 202 -37.53 -3.81 48.35
C TYR A 202 -37.34 -4.86 49.47
N GLU A 203 -36.13 -5.36 49.69
CA GLU A 203 -35.85 -6.27 50.83
C GLU A 203 -35.86 -5.54 52.18
N GLU A 204 -35.42 -4.27 52.24
CA GLU A 204 -35.49 -3.48 53.48
C GLU A 204 -36.89 -2.94 53.80
N GLU A 205 -37.77 -2.76 52.80
CA GLU A 205 -39.17 -2.37 53.01
C GLU A 205 -40.09 -3.55 53.36
N ALA A 206 -39.80 -4.76 52.89
CA ALA A 206 -40.60 -5.95 53.20
C ALA A 206 -40.44 -6.44 54.66
N LEU A 207 -39.36 -6.06 55.34
CA LEU A 207 -39.16 -6.40 56.76
C LEU A 207 -39.73 -5.35 57.72
N ARG A 208 -40.26 -4.23 57.21
CA ARG A 208 -40.73 -3.07 58.01
C ARG A 208 -42.23 -2.78 57.96
N VAL A 209 -43.06 -3.73 57.51
CA VAL A 209 -44.51 -3.54 57.38
C VAL A 209 -45.22 -4.86 57.68
N VAL A 210 -46.21 -5.07 58.55
CA VAL A 210 -47.01 -4.33 59.55
C VAL A 210 -47.69 -5.46 60.36
N THR A 211 -47.58 -5.52 61.68
CA THR A 211 -48.45 -6.43 62.46
C THR A 211 -49.82 -5.77 62.60
N MET A 212 -50.84 -6.34 61.97
CA MET A 212 -52.23 -5.89 62.12
C MET A 212 -52.72 -6.21 63.54
N VAL A 213 -52.94 -5.20 64.37
CA VAL A 213 -53.65 -5.37 65.64
C VAL A 213 -55.07 -4.83 65.43
N GLY A 214 -55.99 -5.72 65.07
CA GLY A 214 -57.38 -5.37 64.77
C GLY A 214 -57.54 -4.53 63.49
N HIS A 215 -58.46 -3.56 63.51
CA HIS A 215 -58.89 -2.78 62.34
C HIS A 215 -58.11 -1.46 62.11
N SER A 216 -56.93 -1.28 62.71
CA SER A 216 -56.10 -0.09 62.50
C SER A 216 -54.63 -0.44 62.27
N ARG A 217 -54.00 0.21 61.29
CA ARG A 217 -52.58 0.04 60.96
C ARG A 217 -51.72 0.89 61.89
N ALA A 218 -50.76 0.29 62.58
CA ALA A 218 -49.75 1.00 63.37
C ALA A 218 -48.34 0.65 62.87
N TYR A 219 -47.48 1.67 62.74
CA TYR A 219 -46.09 1.53 62.32
C TYR A 219 -45.26 1.13 63.55
N VAL A 220 -44.64 -0.06 63.54
CA VAL A 220 -43.77 -0.50 64.64
C VAL A 220 -42.33 -0.23 64.27
N ALA A 221 -41.69 0.72 64.95
CA ALA A 221 -40.26 0.93 64.83
C ALA A 221 -39.50 -0.24 65.49
N SER A 222 -38.45 -0.76 64.86
CA SER A 222 -37.60 -1.80 65.46
C SER A 222 -37.00 -1.29 66.78
N ALA A 223 -37.20 -2.06 67.85
CA ALA A 223 -36.62 -1.75 69.15
C ALA A 223 -35.09 -1.77 69.06
N THR A 224 -34.47 -0.59 69.18
CA THR A 224 -33.01 -0.50 69.37
C THR A 224 -32.74 -0.60 70.87
N ARG A 225 -32.33 -1.77 71.36
CA ARG A 225 -31.81 -1.91 72.72
C ARG A 225 -30.43 -1.27 72.77
N THR A 226 -30.30 -0.14 73.47
CA THR A 226 -28.99 0.33 73.93
C THR A 226 -28.53 -0.56 75.09
N LEU A 227 -27.34 -1.13 74.96
CA LEU A 227 -26.67 -1.79 76.08
C LEU A 227 -26.20 -0.71 77.07
N PRO A 228 -26.42 -0.85 78.39
CA PRO A 228 -25.86 0.07 79.36
C PRO A 228 -24.33 -0.02 79.32
N GLY A 229 -23.68 1.13 79.14
CA GLY A 229 -22.22 1.25 79.29
C GLY A 229 -21.85 0.98 80.74
N PHE A 230 -20.96 0.03 80.95
CA PHE A 230 -20.35 -0.21 82.25
C PHE A 230 -19.49 1.01 82.62
N MET A 231 -19.62 1.48 83.86
CA MET A 231 -18.92 2.64 84.41
C MET A 231 -17.82 2.14 85.37
N GLU A 232 -16.67 2.83 85.31
CA GLU A 232 -15.38 2.65 86.00
C GLU A 232 -14.38 1.63 85.42
#